data_AF-A0A6T6MR11-F1
#
_entry.id   AF-A0A6T6MR11-F1
#
_cell.length_a   1.000
_cell.length_b   1.000
_cell.length_c   1.000
_cell.angle_alpha   90.00
_cell.angle_beta   90.00
_cell.angle_gamma   90.00
#
_symmetry.space_group_name_H-M   'P 1'
#
loop_
_entity.id
_entity.type
_entity.pdbx_description
1 polymer ?
#
loop_
_entity_poly.entity_id
_entity_poly.type
_entity_poly.pdbx_seq_one_letter_code
_entity_poly.pdbx_strand_id
1 'polypeptide(L)'
;FLKEDIERNALGSPALDEIILMLQPSYFFAAHLHAKFPAIVPHGDGKETKFLALSKPLPGQDFLQVIEIDNGKLAQQEATDAAMEVVRDLEWLTILRNPNAESLDESLVKETLDAIGGEGSLKVEKSGFVRTARTYDAASSIRGRRPMTLNENPQTSWLAKKLDLKMHTSSAHRNSGPGAASAQGGEGLDIQDEPNPEEIDIDLDDV
;
A
#
# COMPACT_ATOMS: atom_id res chain seq x y z
N PHE A 1 -8.18 -10.51 -22.90
CA PHE A 1 -9.13 -10.09 -21.86
C PHE A 1 -8.99 -8.61 -21.56
N LEU A 2 -7.78 -8.10 -21.26
CA LEU A 2 -7.59 -6.68 -20.88
C LEU A 2 -7.42 -5.70 -22.05
N LYS A 3 -7.19 -6.20 -23.27
CA LYS A 3 -6.80 -5.40 -24.43
C LYS A 3 -7.75 -4.24 -24.76
N GLU A 4 -9.06 -4.49 -24.79
CA GLU A 4 -10.06 -3.46 -25.12
C GLU A 4 -10.10 -2.33 -24.07
N ASP A 5 -9.96 -2.66 -22.79
CA ASP A 5 -9.93 -1.68 -21.70
C ASP A 5 -8.63 -0.85 -21.72
N ILE A 6 -7.51 -1.47 -22.12
CA ILE A 6 -6.23 -0.78 -22.34
C ILE A 6 -6.36 0.20 -23.51
N GLU A 7 -6.86 -0.26 -24.67
CA GLU A 7 -7.04 0.57 -25.87
C GLU A 7 -8.00 1.74 -25.64
N ARG A 8 -8.90 1.61 -24.65
CA ARG A 8 -9.86 2.66 -24.25
C ARG A 8 -9.40 3.52 -23.08
N ASN A 9 -8.18 3.29 -22.55
CA ASN A 9 -7.68 3.92 -21.34
C ASN A 9 -8.65 3.83 -20.14
N ALA A 10 -9.33 2.69 -20.02
CA ALA A 10 -10.36 2.43 -19.00
C ALA A 10 -9.92 1.37 -17.98
N LEU A 11 -8.70 0.83 -18.13
CA LEU A 11 -8.15 -0.17 -17.23
C LEU A 11 -7.47 0.47 -16.03
N GLY A 12 -7.87 0.09 -14.81
CA GLY A 12 -7.23 0.52 -13.57
C GLY A 12 -8.09 1.47 -12.75
N SER A 13 -7.44 2.29 -11.92
CA SER A 13 -8.09 3.23 -11.00
C SER A 13 -7.65 4.65 -11.33
N PRO A 14 -8.55 5.51 -11.83
CA PRO A 14 -8.22 6.91 -12.15
C PRO A 14 -7.63 7.67 -10.94
N ALA A 15 -8.15 7.42 -9.74
CA ALA A 15 -7.61 8.04 -8.53
C ALA A 15 -6.18 7.60 -8.19
N LEU A 16 -5.79 6.37 -8.56
CA LEU A 16 -4.40 5.91 -8.33
C LEU A 16 -3.46 6.47 -9.39
N ASP A 17 -3.94 6.66 -10.62
CA ASP A 17 -3.20 7.32 -11.69
C ASP A 17 -2.79 8.75 -11.29
N GLU A 18 -3.76 9.53 -10.78
CA GLU A 18 -3.50 10.86 -10.22
C GLU A 18 -2.46 10.83 -9.09
N ILE A 19 -2.54 9.84 -8.18
CA ILE A 19 -1.62 9.70 -7.06
C ILE A 19 -0.19 9.35 -7.54
N ILE A 20 -0.04 8.49 -8.55
CA ILE A 20 1.26 8.13 -9.11
C ILE A 20 1.93 9.36 -9.72
N LEU A 21 1.17 10.15 -10.50
CA LEU A 21 1.69 11.35 -11.14
C LEU A 21 2.00 12.47 -10.14
N MET A 22 1.23 12.57 -9.05
CA MET A 22 1.43 13.57 -8.00
C MET A 22 2.62 13.24 -7.08
N LEU A 23 2.70 11.99 -6.59
CA LEU A 23 3.72 11.59 -5.61
C LEU A 23 5.03 11.13 -6.26
N GLN A 24 4.97 10.67 -7.52
CA GLN A 24 6.11 10.18 -8.30
C GLN A 24 7.01 9.21 -7.51
N PRO A 25 6.44 8.16 -6.89
CA PRO A 25 7.22 7.25 -6.05
C PRO A 25 8.22 6.47 -6.90
N SER A 26 9.38 6.10 -6.38
CA SER A 26 10.35 5.30 -7.15
C SER A 26 9.80 3.92 -7.54
N TYR A 27 8.89 3.37 -6.73
CA TYR A 27 8.23 2.08 -6.96
C TYR A 27 6.73 2.17 -6.68
N PHE A 28 5.93 1.49 -7.50
CA PHE A 28 4.49 1.36 -7.29
C PHE A 28 4.04 -0.08 -7.50
N PHE A 29 3.47 -0.70 -6.46
CA PHE A 29 3.05 -2.10 -6.50
C PHE A 29 1.52 -2.22 -6.58
N ALA A 30 1.05 -3.02 -7.52
CA ALA A 30 -0.36 -3.29 -7.73
C ALA A 30 -0.65 -4.80 -7.78
N ALA A 31 -1.94 -5.15 -7.69
CA ALA A 31 -2.41 -6.52 -7.83
C ALA A 31 -3.83 -6.50 -8.41
N HIS A 32 -4.66 -7.48 -8.04
CA HIS A 32 -6.10 -7.59 -8.38
C HIS A 32 -6.43 -8.13 -9.77
N LEU A 33 -5.72 -7.71 -10.83
CA LEU A 33 -6.03 -8.14 -12.21
C LEU A 33 -5.54 -9.55 -12.57
N HIS A 34 -4.84 -10.23 -11.65
CA HIS A 34 -4.28 -11.57 -11.84
C HIS A 34 -3.33 -11.68 -13.06
N ALA A 35 -2.49 -10.67 -13.25
CA ALA A 35 -1.47 -10.63 -14.28
C ALA A 35 -0.18 -10.03 -13.69
N LYS A 36 0.97 -10.61 -14.01
CA LYS A 36 2.26 -9.93 -13.81
C LYS A 36 2.42 -8.90 -14.92
N PHE A 37 2.69 -7.67 -14.54
CA PHE A 37 2.93 -6.58 -15.48
C PHE A 37 3.92 -5.58 -14.87
N PRO A 38 5.21 -5.67 -15.22
CA PRO A 38 6.17 -4.61 -14.93
C PRO A 38 5.92 -3.44 -15.89
N ALA A 39 6.11 -2.20 -15.45
CA ALA A 39 6.11 -1.03 -16.32
C ALA A 39 6.97 0.10 -15.78
N ILE A 40 7.36 1.03 -16.66
CA ILE A 40 8.00 2.29 -16.28
C ILE A 40 7.01 3.42 -16.55
N VAL A 41 6.73 4.21 -15.52
CA VAL A 41 5.90 5.42 -15.65
C VAL A 41 6.84 6.63 -15.64
N PRO A 42 7.10 7.26 -16.79
CA PRO A 42 7.97 8.43 -16.85
C PRO A 42 7.27 9.66 -16.27
N HIS A 43 8.04 10.47 -15.54
CA HIS A 43 7.61 11.76 -15.03
C HIS A 43 8.30 12.90 -15.77
N GLY A 44 7.64 14.05 -15.86
CA GLY A 44 8.11 15.19 -16.65
C GLY A 44 9.42 15.84 -16.17
N ASP A 45 9.90 15.50 -14.98
CA ASP A 45 11.15 15.99 -14.39
C ASP A 45 12.33 15.00 -14.56
N GLY A 46 12.16 13.96 -15.38
CA GLY A 46 13.16 12.93 -15.61
C GLY A 46 13.22 11.86 -14.52
N LYS A 47 12.32 11.90 -13.54
CA LYS A 47 12.09 10.77 -12.64
C LYS A 47 11.24 9.71 -13.32
N GLU A 48 11.29 8.51 -12.77
CA GLU A 48 10.49 7.38 -13.24
C GLU A 48 9.96 6.60 -12.03
N THR A 49 8.73 6.10 -12.16
CA THR A 49 8.17 5.11 -11.24
C THR A 49 8.27 3.73 -11.85
N LYS A 50 8.95 2.81 -11.14
CA LYS A 50 8.97 1.38 -11.45
C LYS A 50 7.66 0.74 -10.96
N PHE A 51 6.73 0.54 -11.88
CA PHE A 51 5.45 -0.10 -11.61
C PHE A 51 5.57 -1.62 -11.70
N LEU A 52 4.96 -2.34 -10.78
CA LEU A 52 4.87 -3.79 -10.83
C LEU A 52 3.51 -4.28 -10.33
N ALA A 53 2.73 -4.87 -11.23
CA ALA A 53 1.58 -5.68 -10.88
C ALA A 53 1.95 -7.16 -10.70
N LEU A 54 1.40 -7.82 -9.70
CA LEU A 54 1.58 -9.27 -9.46
C LEU A 54 0.26 -10.04 -9.57
N SER A 55 0.39 -11.34 -9.91
CA SER A 55 -0.75 -12.25 -10.00
C SER A 55 -1.14 -12.83 -8.64
N LYS A 56 -2.23 -13.60 -8.62
CA LYS A 56 -2.69 -14.33 -7.43
C LYS A 56 -1.86 -15.61 -7.20
N PRO A 57 -1.72 -16.07 -5.95
CA PRO A 57 -0.98 -17.29 -5.61
C PRO A 57 -1.71 -18.56 -6.05
N LEU A 58 -1.67 -18.83 -7.35
CA LEU A 58 -2.16 -20.05 -7.98
C LEU A 58 -1.01 -20.80 -8.66
N PRO A 59 -1.16 -22.12 -8.88
CA PRO A 59 -0.17 -22.89 -9.63
C PRO A 59 0.15 -22.26 -10.99
N GLY A 60 1.44 -22.10 -11.29
CA GLY A 60 1.94 -21.57 -12.57
C GLY A 60 1.69 -20.09 -12.80
N GLN A 61 1.48 -19.29 -11.74
CA GLN A 61 1.33 -17.84 -11.82
C GLN A 61 2.51 -17.13 -11.17
N ASP A 62 2.90 -15.98 -11.71
CA ASP A 62 3.92 -15.12 -11.11
C ASP A 62 3.28 -14.23 -10.04
N PHE A 63 3.24 -14.74 -8.82
CA PHE A 63 2.55 -14.11 -7.68
C PHE A 63 3.49 -13.48 -6.64
N LEU A 64 4.79 -13.74 -6.75
CA LEU A 64 5.81 -13.26 -5.82
C LEU A 64 7.04 -12.80 -6.60
N GLN A 65 7.53 -11.61 -6.27
CA GLN A 65 8.79 -11.09 -6.75
C GLN A 65 9.55 -10.52 -5.56
N VAL A 66 10.83 -10.88 -5.44
CA VAL A 66 11.75 -10.27 -4.48
C VAL A 66 12.50 -9.18 -5.24
N ILE A 67 12.55 -7.99 -4.66
CA ILE A 67 13.25 -6.84 -5.23
C ILE A 67 14.28 -6.34 -4.23
N GLU A 68 15.42 -5.93 -4.76
CA GLU A 68 16.43 -5.24 -3.98
C GLU A 68 16.21 -3.73 -4.14
N ILE A 69 16.06 -3.04 -3.02
CA ILE A 69 15.85 -1.59 -3.00
C ILE A 69 17.06 -0.99 -2.31
N ASP A 70 17.81 -0.19 -3.05
CA ASP A 70 18.91 0.57 -2.49
C ASP A 70 18.39 1.66 -1.56
N ASN A 71 18.53 1.44 -0.25
CA ASN A 71 18.24 2.46 0.76
C ASN A 71 19.36 3.51 0.88
N GLY A 72 20.20 3.66 -0.16
CA GLY A 72 21.32 4.59 -0.21
C GLY A 72 22.24 4.48 1.01
N LYS A 73 22.42 5.60 1.73
CA LYS A 73 23.34 5.69 2.90
C LYS A 73 22.95 4.80 4.07
N LEU A 74 21.70 4.35 4.18
CA LEU A 74 21.24 3.44 5.24
C LEU A 74 21.73 2.00 5.01
N ALA A 75 22.01 1.61 3.76
CA ALA A 75 22.51 0.28 3.42
C ALA A 75 24.01 0.09 3.75
N GLN A 76 24.74 1.18 4.05
CA GLN A 76 26.17 1.15 4.36
C GLN A 76 26.47 0.87 5.83
N GLN A 77 25.45 0.86 6.70
CA GLN A 77 25.55 0.33 8.05
C GLN A 77 25.11 -1.13 8.01
N GLU A 78 25.85 -2.04 8.65
CA GLU A 78 25.43 -3.44 8.76
C GLU A 78 24.02 -3.50 9.36
N ALA A 79 23.04 -3.80 8.49
CA ALA A 79 21.64 -3.90 8.86
C ALA A 79 21.45 -5.19 9.68
N THR A 80 21.68 -5.09 10.99
CA THR A 80 21.30 -6.16 11.90
C THR A 80 19.78 -6.24 12.00
N ASP A 81 19.22 -7.42 12.26
CA ASP A 81 17.78 -7.60 12.54
C ASP A 81 17.27 -6.72 13.70
N ALA A 82 18.19 -6.28 14.56
CA ALA A 82 17.92 -5.34 15.66
C ALA A 82 17.77 -3.88 15.19
N ALA A 83 18.29 -3.53 14.00
CA ALA A 83 18.21 -2.18 13.42
C ALA A 83 16.94 -1.94 12.59
N MET A 84 16.23 -3.00 12.19
CA MET A 84 14.97 -2.91 11.45
C MET A 84 13.80 -2.66 12.39
N GLU A 85 13.40 -1.40 12.52
CA GLU A 85 12.25 -0.97 13.32
C GLU A 85 11.07 -0.56 12.43
N VAL A 86 9.86 -0.98 12.82
CA VAL A 86 8.63 -0.48 12.21
C VAL A 86 8.23 0.80 12.94
N VAL A 87 8.13 1.89 12.18
CA VAL A 87 7.76 3.22 12.69
C VAL A 87 6.51 3.68 11.96
N ARG A 88 5.63 4.39 12.68
CA ARG A 88 4.47 5.04 12.07
C ARG A 88 4.90 6.37 11.47
N ASP A 89 4.48 6.62 10.25
CA ASP A 89 4.71 7.88 9.59
C ASP A 89 3.88 9.00 10.25
N LEU A 90 4.53 10.08 10.68
CA LEU A 90 3.86 11.14 11.43
C LEU A 90 2.91 11.95 10.54
N GLU A 91 3.28 12.19 9.29
CA GLU A 91 2.45 12.91 8.32
C GLU A 91 1.14 12.17 8.09
N TRP A 92 1.22 10.85 7.87
CA TRP A 92 0.06 9.98 7.74
C TRP A 92 -0.82 9.97 8.98
N LEU A 93 -0.24 9.95 10.18
CA LEU A 93 -1.02 10.05 11.43
C LEU A 93 -1.73 11.41 11.53
N THR A 94 -1.09 12.50 11.11
CA THR A 94 -1.69 13.83 11.09
C THR A 94 -2.84 13.92 10.09
N ILE A 95 -2.68 13.36 8.89
CA ILE A 95 -3.75 13.26 7.87
C ILE A 95 -4.93 12.47 8.43
N LEU A 96 -4.67 11.29 9.02
CA LEU A 96 -5.71 10.44 9.59
C LEU A 96 -6.52 11.18 10.66
N ARG A 97 -5.84 11.90 11.55
CA ARG A 97 -6.49 12.68 12.62
C ARG A 97 -7.25 13.89 12.09
N ASN A 98 -6.83 14.46 10.96
CA ASN A 98 -7.36 15.69 10.39
C ASN A 98 -7.78 15.51 8.92
N PRO A 99 -8.76 14.65 8.60
CA PRO A 99 -9.07 14.25 7.22
C PRO A 99 -9.63 15.37 6.34
N ASN A 100 -10.04 16.50 6.94
CA ASN A 100 -10.57 17.67 6.22
C ASN A 100 -9.57 18.84 6.20
N ALA A 101 -8.34 18.65 6.69
CA ALA A 101 -7.33 19.69 6.62
C ALA A 101 -6.88 19.89 5.17
N GLU A 102 -6.87 21.14 4.72
CA GLU A 102 -6.38 21.50 3.38
C GLU A 102 -4.84 21.44 3.28
N SER A 103 -4.15 21.60 4.42
CA SER A 103 -2.70 21.50 4.53
C SER A 103 -2.28 21.03 5.93
N LEU A 104 -1.05 20.51 6.01
CA LEU A 104 -0.44 20.07 7.26
C LEU A 104 0.57 21.13 7.71
N ASP A 105 0.20 21.94 8.70
CA ASP A 105 1.12 22.89 9.32
C ASP A 105 1.86 22.27 10.52
N GLU A 106 2.93 22.94 10.96
CA GLU A 106 3.73 22.49 12.10
C GLU A 106 2.92 22.36 13.39
N SER A 107 1.84 23.14 13.55
CA SER A 107 0.99 23.09 14.73
C SER A 107 0.17 21.80 14.77
N LEU A 108 -0.45 21.41 13.65
CA LEU A 108 -1.21 20.15 13.53
C LEU A 108 -0.32 18.92 13.69
N VAL A 109 0.88 18.96 13.11
CA VAL A 109 1.87 17.89 13.25
C VAL A 109 2.27 17.74 14.72
N LYS A 110 2.58 18.85 15.41
CA LYS A 110 2.92 18.86 16.83
C LYS A 110 1.77 18.38 17.71
N GLU A 111 0.56 18.86 17.47
CA GLU A 111 -0.63 18.44 18.22
C GLU A 111 -0.86 16.93 18.08
N THR A 112 -0.66 16.38 16.88
CA THR A 112 -0.76 14.94 16.60
C THR A 112 0.31 14.16 17.33
N LEU A 113 1.55 14.63 17.31
CA LEU A 113 2.67 14.03 18.03
C LEU A 113 2.40 13.99 19.54
N ASP A 114 1.91 15.09 20.11
CA ASP A 114 1.55 15.18 21.53
C ASP A 114 0.39 14.22 21.88
N ALA A 115 -0.63 14.12 21.03
CA ALA A 115 -1.79 13.25 21.25
C ALA A 115 -1.41 11.76 21.28
N ILE A 116 -0.49 11.33 20.42
CA ILE A 116 -0.03 9.93 20.43
C ILE A 116 0.89 9.62 21.62
N GLY A 117 1.58 10.63 22.17
CA GLY A 117 2.47 10.52 23.33
C GLY A 117 3.94 10.77 23.00
N GLY A 118 4.23 11.64 22.05
CA GLY A 118 5.57 12.03 21.63
C GLY A 118 6.25 11.06 20.66
N GLU A 119 7.48 11.38 20.26
CA GLU A 119 8.26 10.63 19.25
C GLU A 119 8.45 9.15 19.59
N GLY A 120 8.59 8.83 20.89
CA GLY A 120 8.71 7.44 21.34
C GLY A 120 7.50 6.58 20.95
N SER A 121 6.32 7.20 20.80
CA SER A 121 5.08 6.51 20.43
C SER A 121 4.96 6.23 18.92
N LEU A 122 5.84 6.81 18.08
CA LEU A 122 5.88 6.51 16.65
C LEU A 122 6.37 5.09 16.40
N LYS A 123 7.30 4.61 17.22
CA LYS A 123 7.82 3.24 17.15
C LYS A 123 6.73 2.22 17.47
N VAL A 124 6.67 1.14 16.71
CA VAL A 124 5.75 0.02 16.97
C VAL A 124 6.44 -0.97 17.91
N GLU A 125 6.13 -0.89 19.20
CA GLU A 125 6.67 -1.83 20.18
C GLU A 125 6.17 -3.27 19.94
N LYS A 126 7.10 -4.21 19.76
CA LYS A 126 6.80 -5.64 19.53
C LYS A 126 6.18 -6.31 20.76
N SER A 127 6.55 -5.88 21.96
CA SER A 127 6.12 -6.45 23.25
C SER A 127 4.62 -6.28 23.54
N GLY A 128 3.98 -5.25 22.98
CA GLY A 128 2.56 -4.95 23.18
C GLY A 128 1.61 -5.61 22.16
N PHE A 129 2.13 -6.40 21.21
CA PHE A 129 1.32 -6.92 20.12
C PHE A 129 0.56 -8.19 20.52
N VAL A 130 -0.77 -8.17 20.38
CA VAL A 130 -1.62 -9.33 20.62
C VAL A 130 -1.92 -10.02 19.30
N ARG A 131 -1.60 -11.31 19.19
CA ARG A 131 -1.93 -12.10 17.99
C ARG A 131 -3.45 -12.26 17.85
N THR A 132 -4.04 -11.60 16.85
CA THR A 132 -5.49 -11.63 16.58
C THR A 132 -5.90 -12.66 15.53
N ALA A 133 -4.95 -13.21 14.77
CA ALA A 133 -5.17 -14.23 13.76
C ALA A 133 -4.21 -15.41 13.94
N ARG A 134 -4.64 -16.61 13.53
CA ARG A 134 -3.75 -17.78 13.53
C ARG A 134 -2.81 -17.70 12.31
N THR A 135 -1.52 -17.92 12.53
CA THR A 135 -0.55 -18.27 11.50
C THR A 135 -0.99 -19.56 10.81
N TYR A 136 -0.64 -19.68 9.54
CA TYR A 136 -0.82 -20.90 8.78
C TYR A 136 -0.13 -22.07 9.49
N ASP A 137 -0.79 -23.22 9.50
CA ASP A 137 -0.29 -24.47 10.04
C ASP A 137 -0.52 -25.56 8.99
N ALA A 138 0.58 -26.06 8.41
CA ALA A 138 0.55 -27.07 7.36
C ALA A 138 -0.03 -28.41 7.84
N ALA A 139 0.02 -28.69 9.15
CA ALA A 139 -0.55 -29.90 9.74
C ALA A 139 -2.06 -29.79 9.99
N SER A 140 -2.60 -28.56 9.97
CA SER A 140 -4.01 -28.31 10.21
C SER A 140 -4.84 -28.65 8.97
N SER A 141 -5.84 -29.52 9.12
CA SER A 141 -6.83 -29.80 8.07
C SER A 141 -7.89 -28.70 7.94
N ILE A 142 -7.84 -27.66 8.77
CA ILE A 142 -8.81 -26.57 8.79
C ILE A 142 -8.52 -25.65 7.61
N ARG A 143 -9.31 -25.76 6.54
CA ARG A 143 -9.38 -24.71 5.51
C ARG A 143 -9.85 -23.40 6.15
N GLY A 144 -9.16 -22.31 5.85
CA GLY A 144 -9.52 -20.98 6.36
C GLY A 144 -10.98 -20.66 6.08
N ARG A 145 -11.80 -20.49 7.14
CA ARG A 145 -13.15 -19.94 7.02
C ARG A 145 -13.11 -18.46 7.30
N ARG A 146 -13.91 -17.69 6.56
CA ARG A 146 -14.16 -16.29 6.88
C ARG A 146 -14.67 -16.20 8.33
N PRO A 147 -14.12 -15.31 9.18
CA PRO A 147 -14.64 -15.08 10.51
C PRO A 147 -16.12 -14.69 10.48
N MET A 148 -16.95 -15.43 11.22
CA MET A 148 -18.39 -15.16 11.32
C MET A 148 -18.69 -14.00 12.27
N THR A 149 -17.83 -13.79 13.27
CA THR A 149 -17.87 -12.67 14.20
C THR A 149 -16.88 -11.60 13.78
N LEU A 150 -17.23 -10.34 14.07
CA LEU A 150 -16.26 -9.26 14.00
C LEU A 150 -15.35 -9.38 15.23
N ASN A 151 -14.10 -9.77 15.02
CA ASN A 151 -13.09 -9.68 16.07
C ASN A 151 -12.48 -8.28 16.02
N GLU A 152 -12.66 -7.50 17.07
CA GLU A 152 -11.95 -6.23 17.22
C GLU A 152 -10.46 -6.49 17.43
N ASN A 153 -9.63 -5.76 16.70
CA ASN A 153 -8.18 -5.82 16.84
C ASN A 153 -7.76 -4.77 17.90
N PRO A 154 -7.23 -5.18 19.07
CA PRO A 154 -6.95 -4.24 20.15
C PRO A 154 -5.87 -3.21 19.76
N GLN A 155 -4.96 -3.55 18.85
CA GLN A 155 -3.97 -2.61 18.33
C GLN A 155 -4.63 -1.55 17.43
N THR A 156 -5.58 -1.94 16.58
CA THR A 156 -6.37 -1.00 15.78
C THR A 156 -7.23 -0.10 16.67
N SER A 157 -7.92 -0.67 17.66
CA SER A 157 -8.75 0.10 18.60
C SER A 157 -7.91 1.07 19.44
N TRP A 158 -6.71 0.67 19.84
CA TRP A 158 -5.76 1.54 20.55
C TRP A 158 -5.36 2.74 19.68
N LEU A 159 -4.96 2.49 18.43
CA LEU A 159 -4.53 3.55 17.52
C LEU A 159 -5.68 4.51 17.20
N ALA A 160 -6.87 3.97 16.92
CA ALA A 160 -8.07 4.75 16.69
C ALA A 160 -8.39 5.65 17.89
N LYS A 161 -8.31 5.12 19.11
CA LYS A 161 -8.52 5.90 20.34
C LYS A 161 -7.49 7.02 20.50
N LYS A 162 -6.22 6.77 20.18
CA LYS A 162 -5.15 7.77 20.27
C LYS A 162 -5.31 8.91 19.28
N LEU A 163 -5.85 8.61 18.11
CA LEU A 163 -6.08 9.59 17.03
C LEU A 163 -7.50 10.17 17.05
N ASP A 164 -8.31 9.86 18.07
CA ASP A 164 -9.73 10.25 18.17
C ASP A 164 -10.58 9.85 16.94
N LEU A 165 -10.25 8.70 16.34
CA LEU A 165 -10.93 8.20 15.15
C LEU A 165 -12.21 7.46 15.54
N LYS A 166 -13.31 7.84 14.87
CA LYS A 166 -14.58 7.13 14.98
C LYS A 166 -14.53 5.81 14.20
N MET A 167 -14.49 4.69 14.91
CA MET A 167 -14.60 3.37 14.30
C MET A 167 -16.07 3.05 13.97
N HIS A 168 -16.37 2.85 12.70
CA HIS A 168 -17.68 2.42 12.21
C HIS A 168 -17.76 0.88 12.16
N THR A 169 -17.50 0.21 13.28
CA THR A 169 -17.48 -1.26 13.37
C THR A 169 -18.82 -1.88 13.79
N SER A 170 -19.88 -1.07 13.92
CA SER A 170 -21.20 -1.56 14.32
C SER A 170 -21.82 -2.51 13.29
N SER A 171 -22.15 -3.71 13.76
CA SER A 171 -22.75 -4.87 13.08
C SER A 171 -24.11 -4.64 12.36
N ALA A 172 -24.57 -3.41 12.16
CA ALA A 172 -25.95 -3.12 11.74
C ALA A 172 -26.19 -3.09 10.21
N HIS A 173 -25.17 -3.30 9.36
CA HIS A 173 -25.31 -3.26 7.90
C HIS A 173 -24.76 -4.52 7.22
N ARG A 174 -25.24 -5.70 7.65
CA ARG A 174 -25.09 -6.95 6.89
C ARG A 174 -26.43 -7.38 6.35
N ASN A 175 -27.03 -6.58 5.49
CA ASN A 175 -27.93 -7.08 4.45
C ASN A 175 -28.02 -6.03 3.35
N SER A 176 -28.01 -6.52 2.11
CA SER A 176 -28.16 -5.82 0.82
C SER A 176 -26.95 -5.02 0.29
N GLY A 177 -26.33 -5.55 -0.76
CA GLY A 177 -25.37 -4.88 -1.62
C GLY A 177 -24.82 -5.84 -2.69
N PRO A 178 -25.22 -5.71 -3.98
CA PRO A 178 -24.86 -6.65 -5.04
C PRO A 178 -23.40 -6.47 -5.49
N GLY A 179 -22.86 -7.50 -6.15
CA GLY A 179 -21.49 -7.58 -6.61
C GLY A 179 -21.10 -6.57 -7.71
N ALA A 180 -19.78 -6.50 -7.92
CA ALA A 180 -19.04 -5.95 -9.07
C ALA A 180 -19.62 -4.67 -9.71
N ALA A 181 -18.98 -3.53 -9.42
CA ALA A 181 -19.26 -2.27 -10.11
C ALA A 181 -18.26 -2.02 -11.24
N SER A 182 -18.82 -1.77 -12.42
CA SER A 182 -18.21 -1.42 -13.71
C SER A 182 -17.62 -0.01 -13.70
N ALA A 183 -16.52 0.19 -14.43
CA ALA A 183 -15.87 1.48 -14.63
C ALA A 183 -16.62 2.38 -15.65
N GLN A 184 -16.66 3.68 -15.34
CA GLN A 184 -16.85 4.83 -16.25
C GLN A 184 -15.65 5.74 -15.92
N GLY A 185 -14.76 6.15 -16.82
CA GLY A 185 -14.97 6.83 -18.10
C GLY A 185 -14.45 8.26 -17.92
N GLY A 186 -13.17 8.50 -18.23
CA GLY A 186 -12.50 9.81 -18.08
C GLY A 186 -11.39 9.97 -19.12
N GLU A 187 -11.24 11.19 -19.65
CA GLU A 187 -10.51 11.53 -20.87
C GLU A 187 -8.97 11.47 -20.74
N GLY A 188 -8.31 11.11 -21.84
CA GLY A 188 -6.92 10.66 -21.89
C GLY A 188 -5.84 11.75 -21.93
N LEU A 189 -4.65 11.35 -21.47
CA LEU A 189 -3.39 12.06 -21.67
C LEU A 189 -2.52 11.24 -22.66
N ASP A 190 -1.94 11.92 -23.63
CA ASP A 190 -1.07 11.37 -24.68
C ASP A 190 0.25 10.89 -24.06
N ILE A 191 0.47 9.57 -24.02
CA ILE A 191 1.74 8.94 -23.61
C ILE A 191 2.40 8.35 -24.85
N GLN A 192 3.68 8.67 -25.07
CA GLN A 192 4.46 8.23 -26.23
C GLN A 192 4.75 6.72 -26.16
N ASP A 193 4.54 6.02 -27.28
CA ASP A 193 4.68 4.57 -27.45
C ASP A 193 6.17 4.13 -27.45
N GLU A 194 6.72 3.82 -26.27
CA GLU A 194 7.90 2.97 -26.13
C GLU A 194 7.48 1.59 -25.60
N PRO A 195 8.00 0.46 -26.15
CA PRO A 195 7.61 -0.88 -25.73
C PRO A 195 8.07 -1.18 -24.31
N ASN A 196 7.14 -1.68 -23.50
CA ASN A 196 7.34 -1.96 -22.09
C ASN A 196 8.27 -3.18 -21.86
N PRO A 197 9.27 -3.12 -20.94
CA PRO A 197 10.19 -4.23 -20.72
C PRO A 197 9.50 -5.45 -20.07
N GLU A 198 9.94 -6.68 -20.41
CA GLU A 198 9.39 -7.93 -19.84
C GLU A 198 9.82 -8.18 -18.38
N GLU A 199 10.97 -7.64 -17.99
CA GLU A 199 11.54 -7.65 -16.64
C GLU A 199 12.23 -6.31 -16.38
N ILE A 200 12.19 -5.83 -15.14
CA ILE A 200 12.96 -4.64 -14.74
C ILE A 200 14.36 -5.12 -14.39
N ASP A 201 15.27 -5.02 -15.35
CA ASP A 201 16.69 -5.32 -15.15
C ASP A 201 17.31 -4.20 -14.30
N ILE A 202 17.94 -4.56 -13.17
CA ILE A 202 18.57 -3.62 -12.23
C ILE A 202 20.10 -3.63 -12.30
N ASP A 203 20.67 -4.38 -13.23
CA ASP A 203 22.11 -4.39 -13.47
C ASP A 203 22.49 -3.31 -14.48
N LEU A 204 22.79 -2.12 -13.97
CA LEU A 204 23.64 -1.16 -14.69
C LEU A 204 24.87 -0.86 -13.83
N ASP A 205 25.86 -1.75 -13.95
CA ASP A 205 27.25 -1.32 -13.93
C ASP A 205 27.43 -0.32 -15.09
N ASP A 206 27.41 0.98 -14.80
CA ASP A 206 28.20 1.98 -15.54
C ASP A 206 28.25 3.33 -14.79
N VAL A 207 29.42 3.51 -14.12
CA VAL A 207 30.16 4.73 -13.71
C VAL A 207 29.66 5.57 -12.52
#